data_AF-G9KGD4-F1
#
_entry.id   AF-G9KGD4-F1
#
_cell.length_a   1.000
_cell.length_b   1.000
_cell.length_c   1.000
_cell.angle_alpha   90.00
_cell.angle_beta   90.00
_cell.angle_gamma   90.00
#
_symmetry.space_group_name_H-M   'P 1'
#
loop_
_entity.id
_entity.type
_entity.pdbx_description
1 polymer ?
#
loop_
_entity_poly.entity_id
_entity_poly.type
_entity_poly.pdbx_seq_one_letter_code
_entity_poly.pdbx_strand_id
1 'polypeptide(L)'
;QWQRRRRLDGALNRVPVGFYQKVWKVLQKCHGLSVEGFVLPSSTTREMTPGEIKFSVHVESVLNRVPQPEYRQLLVEAILVLTMMADIEIHSIGSIIAVEKIVHIANDLFLQEQKTLGADDTMLAKDPASGICTLLYDSAPSGRFGTMTYLSKAAATYVQEFLPHSICAM
;
A
#
# COMPACT_ATOMS: atom_id res chain seq x y z
N GLN A 1 -10.95 -16.57 -7.95
CA GLN A 1 -10.06 -16.44 -6.78
C GLN A 1 -9.07 -15.31 -7.05
N TRP A 2 -9.13 -14.27 -6.23
CA TRP A 2 -8.28 -13.08 -6.34
C TRP A 2 -6.84 -13.35 -5.95
N GLN A 3 -6.58 -14.31 -5.06
CA GLN A 3 -5.21 -14.66 -4.68
C GLN A 3 -4.41 -15.13 -5.90
N ARG A 4 -5.01 -16.00 -6.73
CA ARG A 4 -4.40 -16.43 -8.00
C ARG A 4 -4.13 -15.25 -8.94
N ARG A 5 -5.06 -14.30 -9.04
CA ARG A 5 -4.89 -13.11 -9.88
C ARG A 5 -3.73 -12.24 -9.37
N ARG A 6 -3.67 -11.98 -8.06
CA ARG A 6 -2.56 -11.24 -7.42
C ARG A 6 -1.22 -11.94 -7.61
N ARG A 7 -1.17 -13.28 -7.52
CA ARG A 7 0.05 -14.05 -7.83
C ARG A 7 0.52 -13.83 -9.26
N LEU A 8 -0.39 -13.89 -10.24
CA LEU A 8 -0.05 -13.68 -11.65
C LEU A 8 0.39 -12.24 -11.91
N ASP A 9 -0.39 -11.27 -11.44
CA ASP A 9 -0.12 -9.85 -11.66
C ASP A 9 1.17 -9.43 -10.92
N GLY A 10 1.41 -9.94 -9.71
CA GLY A 10 2.65 -9.77 -8.96
C GLY A 10 3.85 -10.36 -9.68
N ALA A 11 3.79 -11.61 -10.11
CA ALA A 11 4.89 -12.28 -10.80
C ALA A 11 5.28 -11.59 -12.12
N LEU A 12 4.31 -10.95 -12.79
CA LEU A 12 4.51 -10.20 -14.03
C LEU A 12 4.76 -8.69 -13.81
N ASN A 13 4.86 -8.24 -12.56
CA ASN A 13 4.99 -6.83 -12.19
C ASN A 13 3.92 -5.93 -12.83
N ARG A 14 2.70 -6.45 -12.98
CA ARG A 14 1.58 -5.70 -13.54
C ARG A 14 1.09 -4.67 -12.53
N VAL A 15 0.94 -3.45 -13.00
CA VAL A 15 0.39 -2.31 -12.27
C VAL A 15 -0.67 -1.61 -13.12
N PRO A 16 -1.59 -0.83 -12.54
CA PRO A 16 -2.57 -0.08 -13.32
C PRO A 16 -1.93 0.97 -14.24
N VAL A 17 -2.66 1.37 -15.27
CA VAL A 17 -2.25 2.44 -16.18
C VAL A 17 -1.98 3.73 -15.41
N GLY A 18 -0.84 4.36 -15.70
CA GLY A 18 -0.43 5.60 -15.05
C GLY A 18 0.11 5.43 -13.62
N PHE A 19 0.32 4.19 -13.15
CA PHE A 19 0.80 3.92 -11.79
C PHE A 19 2.07 4.70 -11.45
N TYR A 20 3.11 4.64 -12.28
CA TYR A 20 4.37 5.33 -12.01
C TYR A 20 4.20 6.86 -11.93
N GLN A 21 3.45 7.45 -12.85
CA GLN A 21 3.16 8.90 -12.81
C GLN A 21 2.39 9.29 -11.54
N LYS A 22 1.57 8.40 -11.00
CA LYS A 22 0.88 8.63 -9.73
C LYS A 22 1.83 8.47 -8.53
N VAL A 23 2.72 7.47 -8.53
CA VAL A 23 3.77 7.31 -7.51
C VAL A 23 4.64 8.56 -7.44
N TRP A 24 5.00 9.12 -8.59
CA TRP A 24 5.73 10.38 -8.67
C TRP A 24 5.04 11.50 -7.87
N LYS A 25 3.74 11.70 -8.07
CA LYS A 25 2.97 12.72 -7.33
C LYS A 25 2.97 12.48 -5.82
N VAL A 26 2.95 11.21 -5.39
CA VAL A 26 3.04 10.86 -3.96
C VAL A 26 4.41 11.24 -3.41
N LEU A 27 5.50 10.93 -4.13
CA LEU A 27 6.85 11.28 -3.71
C LEU A 27 7.09 12.79 -3.60
N GLN A 28 6.36 13.61 -4.37
CA GLN A 28 6.41 15.07 -4.23
C GLN A 28 5.80 15.57 -2.91
N LYS A 29 5.10 14.71 -2.15
CA LYS A 29 4.40 15.05 -0.91
C LYS A 29 4.95 14.35 0.33
N CYS A 30 5.99 13.52 0.21
CA CYS A 30 6.60 12.81 1.33
C CYS A 30 8.14 12.80 1.18
N HIS A 31 8.85 12.25 2.17
CA HIS A 31 10.31 12.06 2.08
C HIS A 31 10.68 10.78 1.31
N GLY A 32 9.73 9.89 1.12
CA GLY A 32 9.90 8.65 0.35
C GLY A 32 8.81 7.63 0.67
N LEU A 33 8.81 6.55 -0.09
CA LEU A 33 8.04 5.34 0.19
C LEU A 33 8.98 4.24 0.64
N SER A 34 8.72 3.63 1.79
CA SER A 34 9.39 2.40 2.21
C SER A 34 8.55 1.21 1.77
N VAL A 35 9.23 0.18 1.25
CA VAL A 35 8.70 -1.14 0.97
C VAL A 35 9.68 -2.15 1.56
N GLU A 36 9.28 -2.86 2.60
CA GLU A 36 10.12 -3.86 3.30
C GLU A 36 11.50 -3.29 3.70
N GLY A 37 11.51 -2.05 4.21
CA GLY A 37 12.74 -1.35 4.61
C GLY A 37 13.58 -0.77 3.47
N PHE A 38 13.21 -1.02 2.20
CA PHE A 38 13.83 -0.37 1.05
C PHE A 38 13.10 0.92 0.72
N VAL A 39 13.85 2.03 0.69
CA VAL A 39 13.27 3.36 0.47
C VAL A 39 13.41 3.78 -0.98
N LEU A 40 12.29 4.19 -1.57
CA LEU A 40 12.22 5.01 -2.77
C LEU A 40 12.18 6.49 -2.32
N PRO A 41 13.30 7.23 -2.39
CA PRO A 41 13.38 8.57 -1.82
C PRO A 41 12.69 9.60 -2.70
N SER A 42 12.21 10.70 -2.09
CA SER A 42 11.63 11.80 -2.88
C SER A 42 12.66 12.56 -3.71
N SER A 43 13.97 12.45 -3.39
CA SER A 43 15.04 13.02 -4.23
C SER A 43 15.03 12.46 -5.66
N THR A 44 14.51 11.25 -5.87
CA THR A 44 14.31 10.68 -7.21
C THR A 44 13.50 11.61 -8.11
N THR A 45 12.57 12.41 -7.56
CA THR A 45 11.78 13.35 -8.36
C THR A 45 12.55 14.58 -8.83
N ARG A 46 13.80 14.77 -8.38
CA ARG A 46 14.69 15.86 -8.78
C ARG A 46 15.71 15.42 -9.84
N GLU A 47 15.91 14.11 -9.99
CA GLU A 47 16.94 13.52 -10.85
C GLU A 47 16.39 12.89 -12.14
N MET A 48 15.06 12.79 -12.25
CA MET A 48 14.36 12.08 -13.33
C MET A 48 13.12 12.87 -13.77
N THR A 49 12.29 12.30 -14.65
CA THR A 49 10.94 12.81 -14.95
C THR A 49 9.88 11.70 -14.81
N PRO A 50 8.59 12.02 -14.56
CA PRO A 50 7.54 11.01 -14.32
C PRO A 50 7.25 10.09 -15.52
N GLY A 51 7.68 10.47 -16.72
CA GLY A 51 7.50 9.71 -17.96
C GLY A 51 8.71 8.86 -18.37
N GLU A 52 9.85 9.01 -17.70
CA GLU A 52 11.07 8.29 -18.05
C GLU A 52 11.05 6.84 -17.56
N ILE A 53 11.54 5.93 -18.41
CA ILE A 53 11.70 4.51 -18.08
C ILE A 53 12.56 4.32 -16.81
N LYS A 54 13.56 5.18 -16.60
CA LYS A 54 14.46 5.13 -15.43
C LYS A 54 13.67 5.22 -14.12
N PHE A 55 12.66 6.08 -14.05
CA PHE A 55 11.82 6.21 -12.86
C PHE A 55 10.99 4.93 -12.63
N SER A 56 10.33 4.42 -13.67
CA SER A 56 9.55 3.19 -13.60
C SER A 56 10.39 1.99 -13.14
N VAL A 57 11.58 1.81 -13.72
CA VAL A 57 12.53 0.74 -13.34
C VAL A 57 12.96 0.90 -11.88
N HIS A 58 13.14 2.12 -11.39
CA HIS A 58 13.52 2.34 -9.99
C HIS A 58 12.37 1.94 -9.04
N VAL A 59 11.13 2.35 -9.33
CA VAL A 59 9.94 1.93 -8.56
C VAL A 59 9.79 0.40 -8.57
N GLU A 60 9.91 -0.23 -9.74
CA GLU A 60 9.87 -1.69 -9.88
C GLU A 60 10.98 -2.38 -9.08
N SER A 61 12.19 -1.83 -9.08
CA SER A 61 13.33 -2.41 -8.34
C SER A 61 13.08 -2.48 -6.83
N VAL A 62 12.33 -1.51 -6.28
CA VAL A 62 11.93 -1.48 -4.87
C VAL A 62 10.81 -2.50 -4.62
N LEU A 63 9.77 -2.54 -5.46
CA LEU A 63 8.68 -3.52 -5.32
C LEU A 63 9.15 -4.97 -5.53
N ASN A 64 10.15 -5.20 -6.39
CA ASN A 64 10.73 -6.50 -6.66
C ASN A 64 11.56 -7.06 -5.48
N ARG A 65 11.83 -6.27 -4.44
CA ARG A 65 12.43 -6.77 -3.20
C ARG A 65 11.50 -7.71 -2.44
N VAL A 66 10.19 -7.57 -2.65
CA VAL A 66 9.16 -8.41 -2.03
C VAL A 66 9.09 -9.74 -2.78
N PRO A 67 9.42 -10.90 -2.16
CA PRO A 67 9.46 -12.17 -2.87
C PRO A 67 8.08 -12.72 -3.22
N GLN A 68 7.07 -12.48 -2.39
CA GLN A 68 5.72 -13.01 -2.56
C GLN A 68 4.92 -12.13 -3.53
N PRO A 69 4.50 -12.65 -4.69
CA PRO A 69 3.82 -11.84 -5.69
C PRO A 69 2.45 -11.31 -5.22
N GLU A 70 1.71 -12.08 -4.42
CA GLU A 70 0.44 -11.63 -3.83
C GLU A 70 0.63 -10.48 -2.84
N TYR A 71 1.71 -10.50 -2.05
CA TYR A 71 2.04 -9.44 -1.11
C TYR A 71 2.47 -8.17 -1.86
N ARG A 72 3.30 -8.34 -2.91
CA ARG A 72 3.68 -7.25 -3.82
C ARG A 72 2.44 -6.55 -4.40
N GLN A 73 1.40 -7.29 -4.78
CA GLN A 73 0.16 -6.69 -5.28
C GLN A 73 -0.63 -5.96 -4.19
N LEU A 74 -0.65 -6.42 -2.95
CA LEU A 74 -1.25 -5.63 -1.86
C LEU A 74 -0.50 -4.31 -1.61
N LEU A 75 0.83 -4.31 -1.74
CA LEU A 75 1.63 -3.08 -1.65
C LEU A 75 1.34 -2.13 -2.82
N VAL A 76 1.17 -2.66 -4.04
CA VAL A 76 0.71 -1.87 -5.20
C VAL A 76 -0.68 -1.26 -4.94
N GLU A 77 -1.62 -2.05 -4.41
CA GLU A 77 -2.95 -1.57 -4.02
C GLU A 77 -2.89 -0.49 -2.93
N ALA A 78 -2.02 -0.65 -1.92
CA ALA A 78 -1.80 0.34 -0.87
C ALA A 78 -1.22 1.66 -1.43
N ILE A 79 -0.26 1.57 -2.34
CA ILE A 79 0.30 2.73 -3.04
C ILE A 79 -0.79 3.42 -3.86
N LEU A 80 -1.66 2.68 -4.55
CA LEU A 80 -2.79 3.27 -5.28
C LEU A 80 -3.71 4.06 -4.35
N VAL A 81 -4.03 3.55 -3.16
CA VAL A 81 -4.81 4.29 -2.16
C VAL A 81 -4.09 5.60 -1.78
N LEU A 82 -2.79 5.55 -1.50
CA LEU A 82 -2.00 6.75 -1.20
C LEU A 82 -2.04 7.77 -2.35
N THR A 83 -2.07 7.31 -3.61
CA THR A 83 -2.18 8.22 -4.76
C THR A 83 -3.53 8.93 -4.80
N MET A 84 -4.62 8.25 -4.43
CA MET A 84 -5.94 8.87 -4.34
C MET A 84 -6.00 9.92 -3.22
N MET A 85 -5.35 9.66 -2.09
CA MET A 85 -5.25 10.62 -0.99
C MET A 85 -4.36 11.82 -1.34
N ALA A 86 -3.28 11.59 -2.09
CA ALA A 86 -2.38 12.64 -2.56
C ALA A 86 -3.09 13.63 -3.49
N ASP A 87 -4.13 13.23 -4.24
CA ASP A 87 -4.90 14.13 -5.09
C ASP A 87 -5.82 15.08 -4.28
N ILE A 88 -6.07 14.84 -2.98
CA ILE A 88 -7.00 15.61 -2.11
C ILE A 88 -6.26 16.71 -1.31
N GLU A 89 -5.24 17.37 -1.89
CA GLU A 89 -4.55 18.54 -1.29
C GLU A 89 -3.91 18.37 0.11
N ILE A 90 -3.40 17.18 0.44
CA ILE A 90 -2.42 17.10 1.55
C ILE A 90 -1.15 17.86 1.10
N HIS A 91 -0.81 18.96 1.81
CA HIS A 91 0.29 19.85 1.43
C HIS A 91 1.68 19.20 1.56
N SER A 92 1.89 18.38 2.61
CA SER A 92 3.06 17.50 2.75
C SER A 92 2.86 16.58 3.96
N ILE A 93 3.23 15.31 3.82
CA ILE A 93 3.26 14.31 4.90
C ILE A 93 4.60 14.40 5.67
N GLY A 94 5.65 15.01 5.09
CA GLY A 94 6.90 15.32 5.78
C GLY A 94 7.66 14.12 6.38
N SER A 95 7.34 12.90 5.97
CA SER A 95 7.91 11.66 6.52
C SER A 95 8.10 10.60 5.44
N ILE A 96 8.81 9.52 5.76
CA ILE A 96 8.85 8.31 4.93
C ILE A 96 7.59 7.50 5.25
N ILE A 97 6.80 7.19 4.22
CA ILE A 97 5.58 6.40 4.37
C ILE A 97 5.96 4.92 4.22
N ALA A 98 5.80 4.14 5.29
CA ALA A 98 6.01 2.71 5.25
C ALA A 98 4.77 1.99 4.70
N VAL A 99 4.84 1.57 3.44
CA VAL A 99 3.72 0.95 2.73
C VAL A 99 3.38 -0.41 3.36
N GLU A 100 4.39 -1.16 3.80
CA GLU A 100 4.21 -2.43 4.53
C GLU A 100 3.36 -2.25 5.79
N LYS A 101 3.55 -1.16 6.54
CA LYS A 101 2.77 -0.89 7.76
C LYS A 101 1.29 -0.67 7.44
N ILE A 102 0.98 0.04 6.35
CA ILE A 102 -0.40 0.24 5.90
C ILE A 102 -1.07 -1.11 5.57
N VAL A 103 -0.36 -1.99 4.86
CA VAL A 103 -0.89 -3.33 4.53
C VAL A 103 -1.12 -4.16 5.80
N HIS A 104 -0.21 -4.10 6.78
CA HIS A 104 -0.38 -4.79 8.06
C HIS A 104 -1.55 -4.24 8.88
N ILE A 105 -1.72 -2.91 8.97
CA ILE A 105 -2.87 -2.29 9.63
C ILE A 105 -4.17 -2.72 8.93
N ALA A 106 -4.20 -2.73 7.59
CA ALA A 106 -5.36 -3.19 6.83
C ALA A 106 -5.68 -4.67 7.12
N ASN A 107 -4.65 -5.50 7.24
CA ASN A 107 -4.80 -6.90 7.61
C ASN A 107 -5.35 -7.08 9.02
N ASP A 108 -4.90 -6.28 9.99
CA ASP A 108 -5.42 -6.35 11.35
C ASP A 108 -6.89 -5.88 11.43
N LEU A 109 -7.25 -4.82 10.70
CA LEU A 109 -8.65 -4.39 10.56
C LEU A 109 -9.53 -5.48 9.94
N PHE A 110 -9.04 -6.16 8.88
CA PHE A 110 -9.73 -7.29 8.27
C PHE A 110 -9.94 -8.43 9.26
N LEU A 111 -8.88 -8.84 9.95
CA LEU A 111 -8.93 -9.92 10.94
C LEU A 111 -9.92 -9.62 12.06
N GLN A 112 -9.91 -8.40 12.60
CA GLN A 112 -10.84 -7.97 13.64
C GLN A 112 -12.30 -8.05 13.16
N GLU A 113 -12.59 -7.56 11.95
CA GLU A 113 -13.94 -7.61 11.39
C GLU A 113 -14.38 -9.07 11.13
N GLN A 114 -13.52 -9.92 10.57
CA GLN A 114 -13.84 -11.34 10.36
C GLN A 114 -14.06 -12.10 11.66
N LYS A 115 -13.25 -11.85 12.71
CA LYS A 115 -13.46 -12.45 14.04
C LYS A 115 -14.80 -12.05 14.64
N THR A 116 -15.19 -10.77 14.49
CA THR A 116 -16.50 -10.26 14.94
C THR A 116 -17.66 -10.95 14.21
N LEU A 117 -17.43 -11.40 12.97
CA LEU A 117 -18.39 -12.17 12.16
C LEU A 117 -18.35 -13.68 12.41
N GLY A 118 -17.52 -14.15 13.35
CA GLY A 118 -17.46 -15.56 13.75
C GLY A 118 -16.42 -16.41 13.00
N ALA A 119 -15.49 -15.80 12.26
CA ALA A 119 -14.38 -16.56 11.69
C ALA A 119 -13.41 -17.03 12.78
N ASP A 120 -13.02 -18.30 12.73
CA ASP A 120 -12.05 -18.89 13.65
C ASP A 120 -10.58 -18.67 13.20
N ASP A 121 -9.63 -19.02 14.05
CA ASP A 121 -8.20 -18.84 13.74
C ASP A 121 -7.71 -19.73 12.58
N THR A 122 -8.43 -20.82 12.28
CA THR A 122 -8.11 -21.70 11.13
C THR A 122 -8.49 -21.02 9.81
N MET A 123 -9.67 -20.39 9.76
CA MET A 123 -10.11 -19.58 8.63
C MET A 123 -9.20 -18.37 8.42
N LEU A 124 -8.67 -17.81 9.51
CA LEU A 124 -7.82 -16.62 9.48
C LEU A 124 -6.32 -16.93 9.41
N ALA A 125 -5.96 -18.12 8.92
CA ALA A 125 -4.58 -18.53 8.70
C ALA A 125 -3.79 -17.47 7.92
N LYS A 126 -2.61 -17.14 8.44
CA LYS A 126 -1.68 -16.16 7.87
C LYS A 126 -0.62 -16.87 7.04
N ASP A 127 -0.23 -16.25 5.94
CA ASP A 127 0.98 -16.64 5.22
C ASP A 127 2.21 -16.37 6.13
N PRO A 128 3.04 -17.38 6.42
CA PRO A 128 4.15 -17.22 7.37
C PRO A 128 5.23 -16.27 6.88
N ALA A 129 5.34 -16.07 5.56
CA ALA A 129 6.39 -15.21 5.00
C ALA A 129 6.03 -13.72 5.08
N SER A 130 4.76 -13.36 4.88
CA SER A 130 4.28 -11.97 4.89
C SER A 130 3.47 -11.59 6.13
N GLY A 131 2.99 -12.56 6.92
CA GLY A 131 2.09 -12.31 8.06
C GLY A 131 0.67 -11.88 7.68
N ILE A 132 0.32 -11.90 6.40
CA ILE A 132 -1.00 -11.49 5.89
C ILE A 132 -1.96 -12.67 5.86
N CYS A 133 -3.22 -12.42 6.22
CA CYS A 133 -4.29 -13.40 6.18
C CYS A 133 -4.53 -13.89 4.74
N THR A 134 -4.57 -15.21 4.56
CA THR A 134 -4.82 -15.82 3.24
C THR A 134 -6.19 -15.43 2.66
N LEU A 135 -7.20 -15.23 3.50
CA LEU A 135 -8.51 -14.73 3.06
C LEU A 135 -8.45 -13.28 2.55
N LEU A 136 -7.58 -12.44 3.12
CA LEU A 136 -7.38 -11.08 2.60
C LEU A 136 -6.72 -11.14 1.21
N TYR A 137 -5.78 -12.06 0.99
CA TYR A 137 -5.23 -12.29 -0.35
C TYR A 137 -6.27 -12.74 -1.38
N ASP A 138 -7.33 -13.45 -0.96
CA ASP A 138 -8.39 -13.90 -1.85
C ASP A 138 -9.62 -12.99 -1.92
N SER A 139 -9.64 -11.89 -1.16
CA SER A 139 -10.74 -10.93 -1.22
C SER A 139 -10.64 -10.03 -2.46
N ALA A 140 -11.79 -9.61 -2.98
CA ALA A 140 -11.83 -8.69 -4.11
C ALA A 140 -11.23 -7.32 -3.73
N PRO A 141 -10.73 -6.51 -4.69
CA PRO A 141 -10.36 -5.14 -4.40
C PRO A 141 -11.53 -4.32 -3.87
N SER A 142 -12.71 -4.48 -4.47
CA SER A 142 -13.93 -3.77 -4.11
C SER A 142 -14.89 -4.62 -3.26
N GLY A 143 -15.93 -3.96 -2.73
CA GLY A 143 -16.96 -4.60 -1.90
C GLY A 143 -16.72 -4.40 -0.40
N ARG A 144 -17.70 -4.81 0.41
CA ARG A 144 -17.70 -4.59 1.87
C ARG A 144 -16.43 -5.10 2.54
N PHE A 145 -16.00 -6.31 2.18
CA PHE A 145 -14.80 -6.95 2.72
C PHE A 145 -13.64 -6.96 1.73
N GLY A 146 -13.65 -6.05 0.76
CA GLY A 146 -12.59 -5.95 -0.24
C GLY A 146 -11.33 -5.27 0.30
N THR A 147 -10.17 -5.58 -0.28
CA THR A 147 -8.87 -5.05 0.18
C THR A 147 -8.84 -3.52 0.18
N MET A 148 -9.42 -2.85 -0.82
CA MET A 148 -9.41 -1.39 -0.90
C MET A 148 -10.16 -0.73 0.25
N THR A 149 -11.18 -1.39 0.83
CA THR A 149 -11.90 -0.86 1.99
C THR A 149 -10.98 -0.78 3.21
N TYR A 150 -10.20 -1.83 3.47
CA TYR A 150 -9.29 -1.86 4.62
C TYR A 150 -8.03 -1.03 4.37
N LEU A 151 -7.47 -1.08 3.15
CA LEU A 151 -6.32 -0.26 2.76
C LEU A 151 -6.64 1.24 2.85
N SER A 152 -7.83 1.66 2.45
CA SER A 152 -8.27 3.07 2.58
C SER A 152 -8.36 3.50 4.04
N LYS A 153 -8.97 2.68 4.90
CA LYS A 153 -9.04 2.95 6.35
C LYS A 153 -7.65 3.00 6.99
N ALA A 154 -6.79 2.03 6.65
CA ALA A 154 -5.44 1.92 7.16
C ALA A 154 -4.57 3.11 6.72
N ALA A 155 -4.62 3.47 5.44
CA ALA A 155 -3.86 4.60 4.91
C ALA A 155 -4.32 5.93 5.52
N ALA A 156 -5.64 6.14 5.68
CA ALA A 156 -6.17 7.32 6.35
C ALA A 156 -5.68 7.43 7.80
N THR A 157 -5.75 6.34 8.56
CA THR A 157 -5.29 6.29 9.95
C THR A 157 -3.79 6.53 10.05
N TYR A 158 -3.00 5.84 9.21
CA TYR A 158 -1.55 5.95 9.20
C TYR A 158 -1.07 7.36 8.81
N VAL A 159 -1.70 7.98 7.80
CA VAL A 159 -1.33 9.33 7.37
C VAL A 159 -1.72 10.40 8.40
N GLN A 160 -2.83 10.21 9.12
CA GLN A 160 -3.24 11.13 10.19
C GLN A 160 -2.20 11.27 11.30
N GLU A 161 -1.39 10.25 11.57
CA GLU A 161 -0.31 10.32 12.56
C GLU A 161 0.78 11.35 12.21
N PHE A 162 0.91 11.72 10.92
CA PHE A 162 1.88 12.71 10.45
C PHE A 162 1.29 14.11 10.31
N LEU A 163 -0.04 14.25 10.37
CA LEU A 163 -0.66 15.57 10.34
C LEU A 163 -0.40 16.24 11.69
N PRO A 164 -0.09 17.55 11.70
CA PRO A 164 -0.01 18.27 12.96
C PRO A 164 -1.34 18.07 13.69
N HIS A 165 -1.28 17.46 14.88
CA HIS A 165 -2.43 17.43 15.75
C HIS A 165 -2.79 18.89 16.00
N SER A 166 -3.89 19.36 15.41
CA SER A 166 -4.45 20.66 15.77
C SER A 166 -4.66 20.60 17.27
N ILE A 167 -3.78 21.23 18.03
CA ILE A 167 -4.00 21.55 19.44
C ILE A 167 -5.12 22.59 19.40
N CYS A 168 -6.36 22.13 19.23
CA CYS A 168 -7.52 22.93 19.51
C CYS A 168 -7.69 22.85 21.03
N ALA A 169 -6.90 23.66 21.74
CA ALA A 169 -7.22 24.02 23.10
C ALA A 169 -8.45 24.94 23.04
N MET A 170 -9.60 24.42 23.45
CA MET A 170 -10.69 25.21 24.03
C MET A 170 -11.05 24.61 25.38
#